data_AF-C5F0G4-F1
#
_entry.id   AF-C5F0G4-F1
#
_cell.length_a   1.000
_cell.length_b   1.000
_cell.length_c   1.000
_cell.angle_alpha   90.00
_cell.angle_beta   90.00
_cell.angle_gamma   90.00
#
_symmetry.space_group_name_H-M   'P 1'
#
loop_
_entity.id
_entity.type
_entity.pdbx_description
1 polymer ?
#
loop_
_entity_poly.entity_id
_entity_poly.type
_entity_poly.pdbx_seq_one_letter_code
_entity_poly.pdbx_strand_id
1 'polypeptide(L)'
;MGTWNLQGSSASTENKWQVSVRQLVTGDNPINILMLQEAGSVPNSARRTGRMVQPGGTPVEEYIWELGTISRPRSVFIYHADIDVGARRVNLAIVSDRMADEVIVVHQNTIATEASRPALGIRIGTDVFFSLHALASGGGDATALVTAIHDHFMNMPQITWLIAGDFNREPASLLSGLDSRVTSNIRIVSPNTATHFSSRGTNRILDYAIVGNTQAPGVQVSLPALSAILAAASVRSYLSSDHFPVRFGRF
;
A
#
# COMPACT_ATOMS: atom_id res chain seq x y z
N MET A 1 10.55 1.03 -2.57
CA MET A 1 9.08 1.07 -2.33
C MET A 1 8.84 1.41 -0.86
N GLY A 2 7.63 1.76 -0.47
CA GLY A 2 7.29 1.96 0.94
C GLY A 2 5.80 1.98 1.19
N THR A 3 5.42 1.96 2.46
CA THR A 3 4.03 2.09 2.89
C THR A 3 3.90 3.02 4.08
N TRP A 4 2.74 3.67 4.22
CA TRP A 4 2.40 4.45 5.40
C TRP A 4 0.88 4.59 5.58
N ASN A 5 0.36 4.24 6.75
CA ASN A 5 -0.97 4.66 7.16
C ASN A 5 -0.92 6.13 7.59
N LEU A 6 -1.62 7.00 6.86
CA LEU A 6 -1.63 8.43 7.10
C LEU A 6 -2.48 8.83 8.29
N GLN A 7 -3.45 8.01 8.71
CA GLN A 7 -4.55 8.42 9.59
C GLN A 7 -5.19 9.74 9.15
N GLY A 8 -5.42 9.88 7.85
CA GLY A 8 -5.97 11.09 7.24
C GLY A 8 -7.40 11.35 7.71
N SER A 9 -7.65 12.57 8.18
CA SER A 9 -9.00 13.12 8.32
C SER A 9 -9.11 14.41 7.50
N SER A 10 -10.30 14.74 7.01
CA SER A 10 -10.51 15.78 5.98
C SER A 10 -9.84 17.13 6.27
N ALA A 11 -9.69 17.55 7.53
CA ALA A 11 -9.07 18.82 7.90
C ALA A 11 -7.52 18.81 7.97
N SER A 12 -6.89 17.67 8.28
CA SER A 12 -5.43 17.57 8.47
C SER A 12 -4.69 16.93 7.30
N THR A 13 -5.45 16.38 6.34
CA THR A 13 -4.90 15.57 5.25
C THR A 13 -3.99 16.37 4.30
N GLU A 14 -4.33 17.61 3.95
CA GLU A 14 -3.50 18.43 3.04
C GLU A 14 -2.06 18.60 3.57
N ASN A 15 -1.92 18.87 4.87
CA ASN A 15 -0.60 19.02 5.49
C ASN A 15 0.20 17.71 5.48
N LYS A 16 -0.46 16.57 5.73
CA LYS A 16 0.19 15.25 5.68
C LYS A 16 0.71 14.94 4.28
N TRP A 17 -0.04 15.29 3.24
CA TRP A 17 0.41 15.15 1.86
C TRP A 17 1.57 16.11 1.53
N GLN A 18 1.37 17.42 1.70
CA GLN A 18 2.33 18.44 1.28
C GLN A 18 3.66 18.38 2.03
N VAL A 19 3.64 17.92 3.28
CA VAL A 19 4.84 17.84 4.13
C VAL A 19 5.37 16.40 4.14
N SER A 20 4.63 15.47 4.71
CA SER A 20 5.15 14.13 5.02
C SER A 20 5.25 13.23 3.79
N VAL A 21 4.17 13.11 2.99
CA VAL A 21 4.20 12.29 1.76
C VAL A 21 5.23 12.87 0.79
N ARG A 22 5.25 14.19 0.60
CA ARG A 22 6.24 14.87 -0.26
C ARG A 22 7.68 14.55 0.13
N GLN A 23 8.02 14.57 1.43
CA GLN A 23 9.36 14.21 1.91
C GLN A 23 9.75 12.76 1.58
N LEU A 24 8.78 11.83 1.57
CA LEU A 24 9.03 10.42 1.26
C LEU A 24 9.25 10.18 -0.24
N VAL A 25 8.55 10.90 -1.12
CA VAL A 25 8.61 10.69 -2.58
C VAL A 25 9.54 11.66 -3.30
N THR A 26 10.21 12.56 -2.56
CA THR A 26 11.23 13.50 -3.06
C THR A 26 12.55 13.38 -2.29
N GLY A 27 13.57 14.16 -2.65
CA GLY A 27 14.89 14.14 -2.02
C GLY A 27 15.89 13.18 -2.67
N ASP A 28 17.00 12.92 -1.97
CA ASP A 28 18.16 12.17 -2.48
C ASP A 28 17.91 10.66 -2.61
N ASN A 29 16.98 10.12 -1.82
CA ASN A 29 16.62 8.70 -1.84
C ASN A 29 15.10 8.54 -1.81
N PRO A 30 14.38 8.96 -2.86
CA PRO A 30 12.93 8.98 -2.87
C PRO A 30 12.36 7.55 -2.84
N ILE A 31 11.14 7.42 -2.32
CA ILE A 31 10.32 6.23 -2.48
C ILE A 31 9.59 6.34 -3.82
N ASN A 32 9.97 5.50 -4.79
CA ASN A 32 9.40 5.54 -6.15
C ASN A 32 7.94 5.07 -6.22
N ILE A 33 7.55 4.16 -5.33
CA ILE A 33 6.19 3.65 -5.21
C ILE A 33 5.85 3.61 -3.72
N LEU A 34 4.85 4.38 -3.32
CA LEU A 34 4.42 4.57 -1.94
C LEU A 34 2.94 4.20 -1.81
N MET A 35 2.67 3.16 -1.03
CA MET A 35 1.33 2.67 -0.70
C MET A 35 0.81 3.42 0.53
N LEU A 36 -0.38 4.00 0.42
CA LEU A 36 -0.97 4.81 1.47
C LEU A 36 -2.32 4.24 1.91
N GLN A 37 -2.50 4.25 3.23
CA GLN A 37 -3.75 3.90 3.90
C GLN A 37 -4.29 5.12 4.64
N GLU A 38 -5.59 5.16 4.84
CA GLU A 38 -6.31 6.32 5.39
C GLU A 38 -5.91 7.62 4.71
N ALA A 39 -5.87 7.59 3.38
CA ALA A 39 -5.26 8.64 2.57
C ALA A 39 -6.06 9.95 2.54
N GLY A 40 -7.24 9.98 3.16
CA GLY A 40 -8.18 11.10 3.10
C GLY A 40 -8.45 11.55 1.67
N SER A 41 -8.44 12.87 1.46
CA SER A 41 -8.47 13.50 0.14
C SER A 41 -7.06 13.59 -0.46
N VAL A 42 -6.94 13.48 -1.78
CA VAL A 42 -5.71 13.80 -2.51
C VAL A 42 -5.29 15.27 -2.31
N PRO A 43 -4.01 15.63 -2.52
CA PRO A 43 -3.56 17.02 -2.37
C PRO A 43 -4.32 17.95 -3.31
N ASN A 44 -4.66 19.17 -2.86
CA ASN A 44 -5.43 20.14 -3.65
C ASN A 44 -4.74 20.53 -4.98
N SER A 45 -3.41 20.45 -5.03
CA SER A 45 -2.63 20.74 -6.24
C SER A 45 -2.52 19.55 -7.21
N ALA A 46 -3.07 18.38 -6.87
CA ALA A 46 -3.10 17.23 -7.77
C ALA A 46 -4.21 17.40 -8.81
N ARG A 47 -3.88 17.20 -10.08
CA ARG A 47 -4.79 17.36 -11.21
C ARG A 47 -5.23 16.00 -11.73
N ARG A 48 -6.54 15.79 -11.85
CA ARG A 48 -7.13 14.59 -12.48
C ARG A 48 -6.62 14.44 -13.91
N THR A 49 -6.24 13.23 -14.31
CA THR A 49 -5.86 12.93 -15.71
C THR A 49 -7.07 12.67 -16.58
N GLY A 50 -8.20 12.29 -15.98
CA GLY A 50 -9.41 11.82 -16.68
C GLY A 50 -9.41 10.31 -16.91
N ARG A 51 -8.32 9.60 -16.60
CA ARG A 51 -8.32 8.13 -16.57
C ARG A 51 -9.06 7.65 -15.33
N MET A 52 -10.22 7.05 -15.55
CA MET A 52 -11.00 6.37 -14.52
C MET A 52 -10.87 4.85 -14.73
N VAL A 53 -10.61 4.12 -13.64
CA VAL A 53 -10.50 2.66 -13.69
C VAL A 53 -11.66 2.01 -12.94
N GLN A 54 -12.23 0.97 -13.56
CA GLN A 54 -13.43 0.22 -13.13
C GLN A 54 -14.71 1.06 -12.92
N PRO A 55 -15.32 1.58 -14.00
CA PRO A 55 -16.67 2.12 -13.94
C PRO A 55 -17.67 1.04 -13.46
N GLY A 56 -18.30 1.25 -12.31
CA GLY A 56 -19.30 0.33 -11.72
C GLY A 56 -18.78 -0.58 -10.59
N GLY A 57 -17.48 -0.56 -10.31
CA GLY A 57 -16.86 -1.19 -9.13
C GLY A 57 -16.39 -0.15 -8.10
N THR A 58 -15.36 -0.45 -7.31
CA THR A 58 -14.68 0.56 -6.48
C THR A 58 -14.05 1.61 -7.40
N PRO A 59 -14.51 2.87 -7.36
CA PRO A 59 -14.00 3.89 -8.28
C PRO A 59 -12.54 4.21 -7.93
N VAL A 60 -11.66 4.12 -8.92
CA VAL A 60 -10.27 4.56 -8.80
C VAL A 60 -9.99 5.65 -9.81
N GLU A 61 -9.43 6.74 -9.32
CA GLU A 61 -9.10 7.92 -10.11
C GLU A 61 -7.58 8.13 -10.15
N GLU A 62 -7.08 8.52 -11.32
CA GLU A 62 -5.68 8.87 -11.53
C GLU A 62 -5.49 10.39 -11.54
N TYR A 63 -4.44 10.84 -10.85
CA TYR A 63 -4.02 12.22 -10.76
C TYR A 63 -2.54 12.37 -11.10
N ILE A 64 -2.17 13.54 -11.61
CA ILE A 64 -0.78 14.01 -11.68
C ILE A 64 -0.58 15.03 -10.57
N TRP A 65 0.47 14.86 -9.78
CA TRP A 65 0.87 15.79 -8.73
C TRP A 65 2.25 16.37 -9.01
N GLU A 66 2.28 17.68 -9.23
CA GLU A 66 3.50 18.43 -9.50
C GLU A 66 4.25 18.74 -8.20
N LEU A 67 5.44 18.15 -8.06
CA LEU A 67 6.32 18.26 -6.89
C LEU A 67 7.52 19.17 -7.16
N GLY A 68 7.85 19.41 -8.42
CA GLY A 68 8.96 20.25 -8.84
C GLY A 68 8.61 21.74 -8.90
N THR A 69 9.58 22.52 -9.35
CA THR A 69 9.38 23.92 -9.75
C THR A 69 9.35 24.00 -11.27
N ILE A 70 8.97 25.17 -11.82
CA ILE A 70 8.97 25.40 -13.28
C ILE A 70 10.36 25.11 -13.90
N SER A 71 11.44 25.47 -13.20
CA SER A 71 12.82 25.27 -13.68
C SER A 71 13.35 23.85 -13.50
N ARG A 72 12.69 23.02 -12.68
CA ARG A 72 13.05 21.62 -12.40
C ARG A 72 11.76 20.80 -12.22
N PRO A 73 11.02 20.55 -13.33
CA PRO A 73 9.76 19.85 -13.26
C PRO A 73 9.96 18.44 -12.74
N ARG A 74 9.07 18.01 -11.85
CA ARG A 74 9.01 16.65 -11.32
C ARG A 74 7.56 16.37 -10.94
N SER A 75 6.97 15.40 -11.59
CA SER A 75 5.60 14.96 -11.33
C SER A 75 5.59 13.52 -10.81
N VAL A 76 4.56 13.19 -10.04
CA VAL A 76 4.22 11.81 -9.68
C VAL A 76 2.76 11.55 -10.05
N PHE A 77 2.40 10.28 -10.19
CA PHE A 77 1.04 9.82 -10.37
C PHE A 77 0.45 9.42 -9.01
N ILE A 78 -0.82 9.71 -8.79
CA ILE A 78 -1.59 9.25 -7.63
C ILE A 78 -2.76 8.44 -8.15
N TYR A 79 -2.87 7.20 -7.68
CA TYR A 79 -4.03 6.34 -7.88
C TYR A 79 -4.81 6.33 -6.57
N HIS A 80 -6.02 6.89 -6.56
CA HIS A 80 -6.80 7.09 -5.34
C HIS A 80 -8.15 6.38 -5.44
N ALA A 81 -8.47 5.59 -4.43
CA ALA A 81 -9.74 4.89 -4.29
C ALA A 81 -10.55 5.51 -3.15
N ASP A 82 -11.70 6.10 -3.50
CA ASP A 82 -12.63 6.67 -2.52
C ASP A 82 -13.55 5.56 -1.99
N ILE A 83 -13.05 4.84 -0.98
CA ILE A 83 -13.74 3.68 -0.39
C ILE A 83 -14.78 4.15 0.63
N ASP A 84 -14.50 5.22 1.35
CA ASP A 84 -15.40 5.81 2.35
C ASP A 84 -16.05 7.07 1.79
N VAL A 85 -17.12 6.91 1.01
CA VAL A 85 -17.87 8.02 0.41
C VAL A 85 -18.54 8.97 1.42
N GLY A 86 -18.58 8.59 2.71
CA GLY A 86 -19.15 9.37 3.80
C GLY A 86 -18.10 10.18 4.56
N ALA A 87 -17.38 9.53 5.48
CA ALA A 87 -16.43 10.22 6.37
C ALA A 87 -15.08 10.49 5.70
N ARG A 88 -14.82 9.87 4.53
CA ARG A 88 -13.59 9.97 3.72
C ARG A 88 -12.31 9.75 4.51
N ARG A 89 -12.33 8.82 5.47
CA ARG A 89 -11.15 8.52 6.30
C ARG A 89 -10.38 7.33 5.79
N VAL A 90 -11.07 6.32 5.29
CA VAL A 90 -10.48 4.99 5.05
C VAL A 90 -10.05 4.77 3.59
N ASN A 91 -9.75 5.85 2.88
CA ASN A 91 -9.37 5.81 1.48
C ASN A 91 -7.98 5.20 1.29
N LEU A 92 -7.78 4.52 0.16
CA LEU A 92 -6.49 3.97 -0.24
C LEU A 92 -5.89 4.83 -1.35
N ALA A 93 -4.56 4.94 -1.36
CA ALA A 93 -3.85 5.53 -2.49
C ALA A 93 -2.53 4.83 -2.78
N ILE A 94 -2.06 4.96 -4.01
CA ILE A 94 -0.69 4.62 -4.42
C ILE A 94 -0.09 5.84 -5.13
N VAL A 95 1.06 6.31 -4.65
CA VAL A 95 1.86 7.32 -5.34
C VAL A 95 2.96 6.60 -6.12
N SER A 96 3.14 6.95 -7.39
CA SER A 96 4.16 6.37 -8.26
C SER A 96 4.92 7.44 -9.05
N ASP A 97 6.23 7.27 -9.22
CA ASP A 97 7.03 8.10 -10.11
C ASP A 97 6.85 7.79 -11.60
N ARG A 98 6.09 6.74 -11.91
CA ARG A 98 5.79 6.28 -13.26
C ARG A 98 4.29 6.07 -13.41
N MET A 99 3.79 6.26 -14.62
CA MET A 99 2.40 5.93 -14.93
C MET A 99 2.23 4.40 -14.90
N ALA A 100 1.15 3.93 -14.30
CA ALA A 100 0.80 2.51 -14.28
C ALA A 100 0.28 2.07 -15.66
N ASP A 101 0.70 0.89 -16.10
CA ASP A 101 0.14 0.24 -17.28
C ASP A 101 -1.33 -0.15 -17.02
N GLU A 102 -1.61 -0.58 -15.80
CA GLU A 102 -2.92 -1.07 -15.36
C GLU A 102 -3.15 -0.76 -13.89
N VAL A 103 -4.40 -0.53 -13.53
CA VAL A 103 -4.86 -0.37 -12.14
C VAL A 103 -5.79 -1.52 -11.83
N ILE A 104 -5.56 -2.17 -10.69
CA ILE A 104 -6.18 -3.44 -10.31
C ILE A 104 -6.88 -3.23 -8.97
N VAL A 105 -8.09 -3.73 -8.82
CA VAL A 105 -8.81 -3.75 -7.54
C VAL A 105 -9.17 -5.19 -7.24
N VAL A 106 -8.74 -5.69 -6.08
CA VAL A 106 -9.00 -7.07 -5.65
C VAL A 106 -9.81 -7.06 -4.37
N HIS A 107 -10.94 -7.77 -4.37
CA HIS A 107 -11.76 -8.03 -3.19
C HIS A 107 -11.55 -9.47 -2.73
N GLN A 108 -11.66 -9.69 -1.43
CA GLN A 108 -11.84 -11.04 -0.88
C GLN A 108 -13.35 -11.38 -0.80
N ASN A 109 -13.70 -12.66 -0.66
CA ASN A 109 -15.08 -13.15 -0.68
C ASN A 109 -15.52 -13.87 0.61
N THR A 110 -14.71 -13.86 1.67
CA THR A 110 -15.00 -14.47 2.98
C THR A 110 -15.73 -13.54 3.93
N ILE A 111 -15.52 -12.22 3.81
CA ILE A 111 -16.20 -11.16 4.55
C ILE A 111 -16.95 -10.29 3.55
N ALA A 112 -18.16 -9.86 3.91
CA ALA A 112 -19.02 -9.02 3.08
C ALA A 112 -18.25 -7.79 2.55
N THR A 113 -18.49 -7.43 1.29
CA THR A 113 -17.79 -6.36 0.55
C THR A 113 -17.94 -4.98 1.19
N GLU A 114 -19.00 -4.78 1.96
CA GLU A 114 -19.33 -3.56 2.68
C GLU A 114 -18.55 -3.45 4.00
N ALA A 115 -18.04 -4.58 4.49
CA ALA A 115 -17.35 -4.69 5.77
C ALA A 115 -15.83 -4.84 5.63
N SER A 116 -15.31 -5.12 4.43
CA SER A 116 -13.87 -5.29 4.16
C SER A 116 -13.46 -4.42 2.98
N ARG A 117 -12.27 -3.83 3.10
CA ARG A 117 -11.72 -2.94 2.07
C ARG A 117 -11.04 -3.77 0.99
N PRO A 118 -11.17 -3.41 -0.31
CA PRO A 118 -10.37 -4.04 -1.34
C PRO A 118 -8.89 -3.69 -1.17
N ALA A 119 -8.03 -4.47 -1.84
CA ALA A 119 -6.69 -4.05 -2.15
C ALA A 119 -6.68 -3.25 -3.45
N LEU A 120 -6.04 -2.07 -3.42
CA LEU A 120 -5.79 -1.24 -4.60
C LEU A 120 -4.40 -1.57 -5.14
N GLY A 121 -4.27 -1.85 -6.42
CA GLY A 121 -3.00 -2.20 -7.06
C GLY A 121 -2.71 -1.40 -8.32
N ILE A 122 -1.42 -1.28 -8.64
CA ILE A 122 -0.94 -0.79 -9.93
C ILE A 122 0.07 -1.75 -10.52
N ARG A 123 0.02 -1.95 -11.84
CA ARG A 123 1.01 -2.72 -12.59
C ARG A 123 1.94 -1.80 -13.36
N ILE A 124 3.24 -2.08 -13.28
CA ILE A 124 4.29 -1.44 -14.08
C ILE A 124 5.16 -2.56 -14.65
N GLY A 125 5.06 -2.80 -15.95
CA GLY A 125 5.64 -3.96 -16.61
C GLY A 125 5.05 -5.27 -16.07
N THR A 126 5.93 -6.11 -15.54
CA THR A 126 5.60 -7.41 -14.94
C THR A 126 5.48 -7.37 -13.41
N ASP A 127 5.58 -6.18 -12.81
CA ASP A 127 5.51 -6.00 -11.36
C ASP A 127 4.19 -5.33 -10.96
N VAL A 128 3.55 -5.84 -9.91
CA VAL A 128 2.31 -5.27 -9.36
C VAL A 128 2.51 -4.87 -7.91
N PHE A 129 2.03 -3.68 -7.55
CA PHE A 129 2.18 -3.11 -6.20
C PHE A 129 0.80 -2.80 -5.64
N PHE A 130 0.44 -3.42 -4.52
CA PHE A 130 -0.84 -3.25 -3.84
C PHE A 130 -0.69 -2.47 -2.54
N SER A 131 -1.60 -1.51 -2.33
CA SER A 131 -1.93 -0.92 -1.02
C SER A 131 -3.07 -1.72 -0.39
N LEU A 132 -2.92 -2.07 0.89
CA LEU A 132 -3.92 -2.80 1.66
C LEU A 132 -4.13 -2.14 3.02
N HIS A 133 -5.36 -2.18 3.53
CA HIS A 133 -5.68 -1.79 4.89
C HIS A 133 -6.69 -2.79 5.48
N ALA A 134 -6.20 -3.78 6.24
CA ALA A 134 -7.02 -4.81 6.86
C ALA A 134 -7.79 -4.28 8.07
N LEU A 135 -8.89 -4.95 8.46
CA LEU A 135 -9.79 -4.58 9.54
C LEU A 135 -9.06 -4.25 10.85
N ALA A 136 -9.38 -3.11 11.46
CA ALA A 136 -8.74 -2.65 12.70
C ALA A 136 -8.91 -3.63 13.88
N SER A 137 -9.91 -4.50 13.84
CA SER A 137 -10.13 -5.59 14.80
C SER A 137 -9.19 -6.78 14.52
N GLY A 138 -7.87 -6.53 14.59
CA GLY A 138 -6.85 -7.59 14.49
C GLY A 138 -6.64 -8.18 13.08
N GLY A 139 -7.02 -7.44 12.03
CA GLY A 139 -6.79 -7.83 10.63
C GLY A 139 -7.56 -9.08 10.23
N GLY A 140 -8.83 -9.21 10.63
CA GLY A 140 -9.66 -10.40 10.39
C GLY A 140 -9.76 -10.84 8.93
N ASP A 141 -9.68 -9.89 7.99
CA ASP A 141 -9.72 -10.08 6.54
C ASP A 141 -8.33 -10.18 5.87
N ALA A 142 -7.24 -9.97 6.62
CA ALA A 142 -5.91 -9.85 6.05
C ALA A 142 -5.46 -11.11 5.29
N THR A 143 -5.70 -12.29 5.85
CA THR A 143 -5.32 -13.56 5.21
C THR A 143 -6.15 -13.82 3.95
N ALA A 144 -7.45 -13.53 4.01
CA ALA A 144 -8.34 -13.68 2.86
C ALA A 144 -8.00 -12.72 1.72
N LEU A 145 -7.59 -11.48 2.01
CA LEU A 145 -7.10 -10.53 1.01
C LEU A 145 -5.80 -11.00 0.36
N VAL A 146 -4.84 -11.52 1.14
CA VAL A 146 -3.59 -12.07 0.60
C VAL A 146 -3.88 -13.27 -0.30
N THR A 147 -4.76 -14.17 0.12
CA THR A 147 -5.19 -15.31 -0.71
C THR A 147 -5.90 -14.83 -1.99
N ALA A 148 -6.78 -13.83 -1.91
CA ALA A 148 -7.47 -13.29 -3.08
C ALA A 148 -6.51 -12.68 -4.11
N ILE A 149 -5.48 -11.96 -3.66
CA ILE A 149 -4.43 -11.42 -4.55
C ILE A 149 -3.59 -12.54 -5.15
N HIS A 150 -3.18 -13.51 -4.34
CA HIS A 150 -2.48 -14.70 -4.82
C HIS A 150 -3.30 -15.39 -5.93
N ASP A 151 -4.60 -15.57 -5.70
CA ASP A 151 -5.53 -16.24 -6.59
C ASP A 151 -5.81 -15.45 -7.87
N HIS A 152 -5.84 -14.12 -7.78
CA HIS A 152 -5.97 -13.22 -8.93
C HIS A 152 -4.86 -13.45 -9.98
N PHE A 153 -3.65 -13.79 -9.54
CA PHE A 153 -2.52 -14.08 -10.42
C PHE A 153 -2.32 -15.57 -10.73
N MET A 154 -3.32 -16.42 -10.46
CA MET A 154 -3.29 -17.80 -10.93
C MET A 154 -3.13 -17.83 -12.46
N ASN A 155 -2.19 -18.64 -12.94
CA ASN A 155 -1.80 -18.74 -14.35
C ASN A 155 -1.08 -17.51 -14.92
N MET A 156 -0.56 -16.62 -14.07
CA MET A 156 0.29 -15.50 -14.48
C MET A 156 1.70 -15.59 -13.86
N PRO A 157 2.46 -16.66 -14.14
CA PRO A 157 3.75 -16.92 -13.49
C PRO A 157 4.81 -15.84 -13.76
N GLN A 158 4.63 -15.06 -14.83
CA GLN A 158 5.50 -13.92 -15.17
C GLN A 158 5.30 -12.70 -14.26
N ILE A 159 4.22 -12.65 -13.47
CA ILE A 159 3.91 -11.50 -12.62
C ILE A 159 4.49 -11.68 -11.22
N THR A 160 5.32 -10.74 -10.80
CA THR A 160 5.71 -10.59 -9.40
C THR A 160 4.85 -9.51 -8.77
N TRP A 161 4.30 -9.78 -7.60
CA TRP A 161 3.44 -8.84 -6.90
C TRP A 161 3.97 -8.56 -5.50
N LEU A 162 3.72 -7.35 -5.02
CA LEU A 162 4.03 -6.90 -3.68
C LEU A 162 2.81 -6.25 -3.07
N ILE A 163 2.39 -6.75 -1.91
CA ILE A 163 1.36 -6.13 -1.07
C ILE A 163 2.09 -5.38 0.02
N ALA A 164 1.80 -4.11 0.25
CA ALA A 164 2.23 -3.44 1.47
C ALA A 164 1.12 -2.56 2.02
N GLY A 165 1.11 -2.42 3.34
CA GLY A 165 0.07 -1.68 4.02
C GLY A 165 -0.01 -2.02 5.48
N ASP A 166 -1.10 -1.56 6.07
CA ASP A 166 -1.49 -1.87 7.43
C ASP A 166 -2.31 -3.16 7.44
N PHE A 167 -1.68 -4.25 7.86
CA PHE A 167 -2.32 -5.56 7.99
C PHE A 167 -3.11 -5.70 9.29
N ASN A 168 -3.03 -4.73 10.22
CA ASN A 168 -3.63 -4.75 11.55
C ASN A 168 -3.36 -6.05 12.34
N ARG A 169 -2.30 -6.78 11.96
CA ARG A 169 -1.94 -8.11 12.44
C ARG A 169 -0.44 -8.33 12.31
N GLU A 170 0.16 -8.91 13.34
CA GLU A 170 1.60 -9.24 13.36
C GLU A 170 1.99 -10.23 12.24
N PRO A 171 3.19 -10.12 11.65
CA PRO A 171 3.67 -10.98 10.57
C PRO A 171 3.48 -12.49 10.81
N ALA A 172 3.87 -12.98 11.98
CA ALA A 172 3.77 -14.41 12.32
C ALA A 172 2.31 -14.89 12.42
N SER A 173 1.42 -14.03 12.94
CA SER A 173 -0.01 -14.33 13.04
C SER A 173 -0.71 -14.28 11.69
N LEU A 174 -0.24 -13.45 10.75
CA LEU A 174 -0.72 -13.49 9.38
C LEU A 174 -0.29 -14.80 8.71
N LEU A 175 0.99 -15.15 8.81
CA LEU A 175 1.56 -16.34 8.18
C LEU A 175 0.86 -17.63 8.65
N SER A 176 0.55 -17.73 9.95
CA SER A 176 -0.13 -18.91 10.51
C SER A 176 -1.57 -19.08 10.04
N GLY A 177 -2.20 -18.04 9.49
CA GLY A 177 -3.55 -18.08 8.96
C GLY A 177 -3.63 -18.28 7.44
N LEU A 178 -2.49 -18.45 6.76
CA LEU A 178 -2.42 -18.73 5.32
C LEU A 178 -2.20 -20.22 5.07
N ASP A 179 -2.80 -20.74 4.00
CA ASP A 179 -2.60 -22.12 3.58
C ASP A 179 -1.21 -22.35 2.94
N SER A 180 -0.82 -23.62 2.82
CA SER A 180 0.52 -24.00 2.32
C SER A 180 0.76 -23.60 0.86
N ARG A 181 -0.29 -23.56 0.03
CA ARG A 181 -0.19 -23.16 -1.38
C ARG A 181 0.20 -21.68 -1.45
N VAL A 182 -0.44 -20.81 -0.67
CA VAL A 182 -0.07 -19.39 -0.60
C VAL A 182 1.30 -19.20 0.05
N THR A 183 1.56 -19.81 1.20
CA THR A 183 2.83 -19.63 1.94
C THR A 183 4.05 -20.14 1.16
N SER A 184 3.90 -21.11 0.26
CA SER A 184 4.96 -21.57 -0.65
C SER A 184 5.34 -20.57 -1.75
N ASN A 185 4.52 -19.53 -1.98
CA ASN A 185 4.66 -18.57 -3.07
C ASN A 185 4.99 -17.15 -2.61
N ILE A 186 5.14 -16.94 -1.30
CA ILE A 186 5.32 -15.61 -0.71
C ILE A 186 6.51 -15.54 0.24
N ARG A 187 6.93 -14.30 0.52
CA ARG A 187 7.82 -13.97 1.62
C ARG A 187 7.32 -12.70 2.30
N ILE A 188 7.12 -12.76 3.61
CA ILE A 188 6.82 -11.57 4.41
C ILE A 188 8.11 -10.76 4.60
N VAL A 189 8.02 -9.45 4.40
CA VAL A 189 9.11 -8.49 4.52
C VAL A 189 8.68 -7.43 5.53
N SER A 190 9.08 -7.62 6.79
CA SER A 190 8.72 -6.75 7.92
C SER A 190 9.95 -6.16 8.60
N PRO A 191 9.86 -4.97 9.21
CA PRO A 191 10.91 -4.48 10.09
C PRO A 191 10.99 -5.37 11.35
N ASN A 192 12.05 -5.20 12.13
CA ASN A 192 12.23 -5.85 13.44
C ASN A 192 11.81 -4.93 14.61
N THR A 193 11.20 -3.79 14.32
CA THR A 193 10.73 -2.79 15.28
C THR A 193 9.28 -2.46 15.02
N ALA A 194 8.59 -1.98 16.07
CA ALA A 194 7.19 -1.58 15.96
C ALA A 194 7.01 -0.48 14.91
N THR A 195 5.89 -0.57 14.18
CA THR A 195 5.48 0.39 13.14
C THR A 195 4.28 1.20 13.60
N HIS A 196 3.51 0.70 14.55
CA HIS A 196 2.39 1.39 15.17
C HIS A 196 2.62 1.54 16.68
N PHE A 197 2.49 2.78 17.17
CA PHE A 197 2.76 3.17 18.55
C PHE A 197 1.48 3.55 19.28
N SER A 198 0.92 2.59 20.01
CA SER A 198 -0.34 2.80 20.70
C SER A 198 -0.16 3.70 21.93
N SER A 199 -1.06 4.66 22.11
CA SER A 199 -1.10 5.50 23.32
C SER A 199 -1.62 4.76 24.57
N ARG A 200 -2.26 3.60 24.40
CA ARG A 200 -2.96 2.86 25.49
C ARG A 200 -2.74 1.35 25.45
N GLY A 201 -1.88 0.85 24.56
CA GLY A 201 -1.68 -0.58 24.33
C GLY A 201 -0.24 -0.88 23.92
N THR A 202 0.01 -2.13 23.54
CA THR A 202 1.34 -2.57 23.11
C THR A 202 1.69 -2.01 21.73
N ASN A 203 2.94 -1.62 21.54
CA ASN A 203 3.48 -1.27 20.22
C ASN A 203 3.59 -2.53 19.35
N ARG A 204 3.25 -2.42 18.07
CA ARG A 204 3.05 -3.59 17.19
C ARG A 204 3.68 -3.40 15.82
N ILE A 205 3.95 -4.51 15.13
CA ILE A 205 4.39 -4.52 13.73
C ILE A 205 3.13 -4.78 12.89
N LEU A 206 2.49 -3.70 12.44
CA LEU A 206 1.26 -3.76 11.66
C LEU A 206 1.50 -3.40 10.18
N ASP A 207 2.53 -2.62 9.92
CA ASP A 207 2.88 -2.10 8.60
C ASP A 207 4.08 -2.88 8.05
N TYR A 208 3.85 -3.67 7.00
CA TYR A 208 4.90 -4.45 6.36
C TYR A 208 4.53 -4.76 4.92
N ALA A 209 5.34 -5.59 4.25
CA ALA A 209 5.05 -6.05 2.91
C ALA A 209 5.06 -7.58 2.81
N ILE A 210 4.43 -8.07 1.75
CA ILE A 210 4.48 -9.44 1.28
C ILE A 210 4.87 -9.38 -0.18
N VAL A 211 6.00 -10.00 -0.53
CA VAL A 211 6.36 -10.23 -1.93
C VAL A 211 5.91 -11.63 -2.32
N GLY A 212 5.32 -11.76 -3.50
CA GLY A 212 4.82 -13.03 -3.99
C GLY A 212 4.91 -13.14 -5.50
N ASN A 213 4.86 -14.39 -5.95
CA ASN A 213 4.73 -14.74 -7.35
C ASN A 213 4.00 -16.09 -7.38
N THR A 214 2.79 -16.08 -7.97
CA THR A 214 1.88 -17.22 -7.92
C THR A 214 2.33 -18.28 -8.92
N GLN A 215 2.70 -19.45 -8.42
CA GLN A 215 3.17 -20.57 -9.24
C GLN A 215 2.30 -21.80 -9.04
N ALA A 216 2.41 -22.76 -9.97
CA ALA A 216 1.77 -24.05 -9.81
C ALA A 216 2.31 -24.77 -8.55
N PRO A 217 1.49 -25.60 -7.87
CA PRO A 217 1.92 -26.36 -6.70
C PRO A 217 3.20 -27.16 -6.97
N GLY A 218 4.17 -27.07 -6.05
CA GLY A 218 5.45 -27.78 -6.13
C GLY A 218 6.55 -27.06 -6.93
N VAL A 219 6.24 -25.94 -7.59
CA VAL A 219 7.25 -25.11 -8.25
C VAL A 219 7.91 -24.19 -7.22
N GLN A 220 9.24 -24.21 -7.14
CA GLN A 220 9.98 -23.29 -6.29
C GLN A 220 9.95 -21.87 -6.87
N VAL A 221 9.64 -20.90 -6.01
CA VAL A 221 9.58 -19.48 -6.40
C VAL A 221 10.86 -18.77 -5.97
N SER A 222 11.50 -18.08 -6.92
CA SER A 222 12.59 -17.16 -6.61
C SER A 222 12.03 -15.75 -6.44
N LEU A 223 11.91 -15.31 -5.18
CA LEU A 223 11.38 -13.98 -4.87
C LEU A 223 12.52 -12.97 -4.71
N PRO A 224 12.32 -11.70 -5.12
CA PRO A 224 13.30 -10.64 -4.89
C PRO A 224 13.73 -10.57 -3.42
N ALA A 225 15.03 -10.56 -3.16
CA ALA A 225 15.57 -10.26 -1.83
C ALA A 225 15.34 -8.78 -1.50
N LEU A 226 14.52 -8.54 -0.48
CA LEU A 226 14.08 -7.25 0.02
C LEU A 226 14.14 -7.28 1.54
N SER A 227 14.50 -6.15 2.12
CA SER A 227 14.50 -5.87 3.55
C SER A 227 13.56 -4.68 3.83
N ALA A 228 13.05 -4.62 5.06
CA ALA A 228 12.20 -3.54 5.54
C ALA A 228 12.92 -2.76 6.65
N ILE A 229 12.86 -1.44 6.57
CA ILE A 229 13.36 -0.52 7.61
C ILE A 229 12.34 0.59 7.84
N LEU A 230 12.31 1.17 9.03
CA LEU A 230 11.56 2.41 9.25
C LEU A 230 12.18 3.53 8.41
N ALA A 231 11.34 4.30 7.71
CA ALA A 231 11.78 5.43 6.89
C ALA A 231 12.10 6.69 7.73
N ALA A 232 12.56 6.53 8.98
CA ALA A 232 12.79 7.61 9.93
C ALA A 232 13.79 8.67 9.40
N ALA A 233 14.82 8.25 8.66
CA ALA A 233 15.80 9.16 8.06
C ALA A 233 15.22 10.07 6.95
N SER A 234 14.10 9.66 6.33
CA SER A 234 13.41 10.46 5.30
C SER A 234 12.39 11.43 5.90
N VAL A 235 12.09 11.32 7.19
CA VAL A 235 11.10 12.14 7.89
C VAL A 235 11.84 13.21 8.69
N ARG A 236 11.75 14.47 8.24
CA ARG A 236 12.42 15.62 8.89
C ARG A 236 11.49 16.46 9.76
N SER A 237 10.21 16.12 9.80
CA SER A 237 9.16 16.83 10.51
C SER A 237 8.33 15.87 11.37
N TYR A 238 7.55 16.42 12.31
CA TYR A 238 6.60 15.65 13.10
C TYR A 238 5.65 14.83 12.21
N LEU A 239 5.55 13.52 12.46
CA LEU A 239 4.54 12.66 11.84
C LEU A 239 3.24 12.82 12.61
N SER A 240 2.19 13.33 11.96
CA SER A 240 0.86 13.41 12.55
C SER A 240 0.12 12.07 12.42
N SER A 241 0.77 10.96 12.73
CA SER A 241 0.20 9.61 12.78
C SER A 241 0.92 8.78 13.84
N ASP A 242 0.21 7.84 14.46
CA ASP A 242 0.80 6.81 15.33
C ASP A 242 1.44 5.64 14.54
N HIS A 243 1.27 5.62 13.22
CA HIS A 243 1.99 4.75 12.30
C HIS A 243 3.25 5.43 11.75
N PHE A 244 4.33 4.65 11.65
CA PHE A 244 5.59 5.07 11.06
C PHE A 244 5.72 4.51 9.63
N PRO A 245 6.21 5.32 8.67
CA PRO A 245 6.42 4.87 7.31
C PRO A 245 7.49 3.77 7.27
N VAL A 246 7.25 2.74 6.47
CA VAL A 246 8.18 1.61 6.26
C VAL A 246 8.70 1.64 4.83
N ARG A 247 10.02 1.48 4.66
CA ARG A 247 10.70 1.41 3.37
C ARG A 247 11.10 -0.03 3.07
N PHE A 248 10.89 -0.44 1.81
CA PHE A 248 11.30 -1.73 1.27
C PHE A 248 12.32 -1.54 0.15
N GLY A 249 13.45 -2.24 0.23
CA GLY A 249 14.53 -2.15 -0.76
C GLY A 249 15.62 -3.20 -0.56
N ARG A 250 16.64 -3.14 -1.41
CA ARG A 250 17.93 -3.80 -1.21
C ARG A 250 18.86 -2.79 -0.53
N PHE A 251 19.41 -3.17 0.62
CA PHE A 251 20.33 -2.35 1.42
C PHE A 251 21.60 -3.15 1.67
#